data_AF-A0A7Y0FIB7-F1
#
_entry.id   AF-A0A7Y0FIB7-F1
#
_cell.length_a   1.000
_cell.length_b   1.000
_cell.length_c   1.000
_cell.angle_alpha   90.00
_cell.angle_beta   90.00
_cell.angle_gamma   90.00
#
_symmetry.space_group_name_H-M   'P 1'
#
loop_
_entity.id
_entity.type
_entity.pdbx_description
1 polymer ?
#
loop_
_entity_poly.entity_id
_entity_poly.type
_entity_poly.pdbx_seq_one_letter_code
_entity_poly.pdbx_strand_id
1 'polypeptide(L)'
;MIETIKEYASKRIDLLKIEATEKSSLSAGVITYLVLMLVAFGFFIILFNFGIAFLIGKAVGGTSYGFLIVAAFYFLIMMILMVCKKKIVNYVADQVIKFLNH
;
A
#
# COMPACT_ATOMS: atom_id res chain seq x y z
N MET A 1 -32.61 -37.42 -15.53
CA MET A 1 -31.40 -37.46 -14.66
C MET A 1 -30.37 -36.37 -15.01
N ILE A 2 -30.29 -35.89 -16.25
CA ILE A 2 -29.43 -34.74 -16.65
C ILE A 2 -30.10 -33.38 -16.30
N GLU A 3 -31.42 -33.34 -16.28
CA GLU A 3 -32.21 -32.12 -16.03
C GLU A 3 -32.05 -31.59 -14.59
N THR A 4 -32.01 -32.48 -13.61
CA THR A 4 -31.76 -32.14 -12.19
C THR A 4 -30.35 -31.61 -11.97
N ILE A 5 -29.32 -32.11 -12.65
CA ILE A 5 -27.95 -31.59 -12.53
C ILE A 5 -27.86 -30.15 -13.04
N LYS A 6 -28.58 -29.84 -14.12
CA LYS A 6 -28.64 -28.50 -14.71
C LYS A 6 -29.35 -27.50 -13.79
N GLU A 7 -30.42 -27.93 -13.13
CA GLU A 7 -31.20 -27.11 -12.20
C GLU A 7 -30.47 -26.82 -10.88
N TYR A 8 -29.64 -27.75 -10.42
CA TYR A 8 -28.76 -27.54 -9.26
C TYR A 8 -27.53 -26.69 -9.61
N ALA A 9 -26.99 -26.83 -10.83
CA ALA A 9 -25.91 -25.97 -11.33
C ALA A 9 -26.39 -24.53 -11.54
N SER A 10 -27.58 -24.32 -12.08
CA SER A 10 -28.17 -22.97 -12.22
C SER A 10 -28.49 -22.34 -10.86
N LYS A 11 -29.03 -23.10 -9.89
CA LYS A 11 -29.24 -22.58 -8.52
C LYS A 11 -27.93 -22.20 -7.81
N ARG A 12 -26.83 -22.93 -8.02
CA ARG A 12 -25.51 -22.53 -7.48
C ARG A 12 -24.92 -21.34 -8.20
N ILE A 13 -25.16 -21.19 -9.50
CA ILE A 13 -24.76 -20.00 -10.26
C ILE A 13 -25.56 -18.79 -9.79
N ASP A 14 -26.87 -18.91 -9.55
CA ASP A 14 -27.68 -17.84 -8.98
C ASP A 14 -27.29 -17.50 -7.54
N LEU A 15 -26.96 -18.50 -6.70
CA LEU A 15 -26.40 -18.25 -5.37
C LEU A 15 -25.04 -17.55 -5.42
N LEU A 16 -24.15 -17.93 -6.35
CA LEU A 16 -22.88 -17.23 -6.59
C LEU A 16 -23.10 -15.82 -7.14
N LYS A 17 -24.14 -15.59 -7.93
CA LYS A 17 -24.48 -14.27 -8.49
C LYS A 17 -25.10 -13.35 -7.43
N ILE A 18 -25.94 -13.90 -6.54
CA ILE A 18 -26.53 -13.19 -5.41
C ILE A 18 -25.45 -12.88 -4.36
N GLU A 19 -24.57 -13.82 -4.02
CA GLU A 19 -23.40 -13.56 -3.17
C GLU A 19 -22.40 -12.59 -3.84
N ALA A 20 -22.18 -12.68 -5.16
CA ALA A 20 -21.36 -11.72 -5.88
C ALA A 20 -22.01 -10.33 -5.89
N THR A 21 -23.33 -10.21 -5.92
CA THR A 21 -24.03 -8.92 -5.92
C THR A 21 -24.08 -8.32 -4.51
N GLU A 22 -24.32 -9.11 -3.46
CA GLU A 22 -24.25 -8.65 -2.06
C GLU A 22 -22.82 -8.37 -1.60
N LYS A 23 -21.85 -9.22 -1.92
CA LYS A 23 -20.44 -8.93 -1.66
C LYS A 23 -19.94 -7.80 -2.54
N SER A 24 -20.42 -7.59 -3.76
CA SER A 24 -20.00 -6.40 -4.52
C SER A 24 -20.50 -5.11 -3.88
N SER A 25 -21.70 -5.06 -3.28
CA SER A 25 -22.18 -3.83 -2.63
C SER A 25 -21.52 -3.56 -1.27
N LEU A 26 -21.31 -4.58 -0.43
CA LEU A 26 -20.62 -4.40 0.85
C LEU A 26 -19.09 -4.30 0.69
N SER A 27 -18.52 -5.08 -0.22
CA SER A 27 -17.08 -5.04 -0.52
C SER A 27 -16.73 -3.86 -1.39
N ALA A 28 -17.58 -3.35 -2.31
CA ALA A 28 -17.30 -2.07 -2.95
C ALA A 28 -17.31 -0.94 -1.92
N GLY A 29 -18.21 -0.96 -0.92
CA GLY A 29 -18.16 -0.01 0.20
C GLY A 29 -16.85 -0.10 1.00
N VAL A 30 -16.42 -1.31 1.36
CA VAL A 30 -15.16 -1.52 2.09
C VAL A 30 -13.94 -1.20 1.25
N ILE A 31 -13.91 -1.57 -0.03
CA ILE A 31 -12.82 -1.29 -0.98
C ILE A 31 -12.77 0.20 -1.28
N THR A 32 -13.90 0.87 -1.51
CA THR A 32 -13.94 2.32 -1.71
C THR A 32 -13.52 3.05 -0.44
N TYR A 33 -13.95 2.61 0.75
CA TYR A 33 -13.47 3.14 2.03
C TYR A 33 -11.96 2.94 2.20
N LEU A 34 -11.43 1.75 1.90
CA LEU A 34 -10.00 1.45 1.94
C LEU A 34 -9.19 2.32 0.97
N VAL A 35 -9.69 2.50 -0.26
CA VAL A 35 -9.05 3.37 -1.26
C VAL A 35 -9.11 4.82 -0.81
N LEU A 36 -10.26 5.31 -0.32
CA LEU A 36 -10.37 6.66 0.23
C LEU A 36 -9.43 6.86 1.41
N MET A 37 -9.36 5.88 2.31
CA MET A 37 -8.48 5.91 3.48
C MET A 37 -7.01 5.91 3.05
N LEU A 38 -6.63 5.10 2.08
CA LEU A 38 -5.27 5.05 1.55
C LEU A 38 -4.89 6.37 0.86
N VAL A 39 -5.80 6.94 0.06
CA VAL A 39 -5.61 8.25 -0.57
C VAL A 39 -5.50 9.35 0.49
N ALA A 40 -6.40 9.39 1.47
CA ALA A 40 -6.37 10.37 2.56
C ALA A 40 -5.08 10.25 3.39
N PHE A 41 -4.65 9.02 3.69
CA PHE A 41 -3.41 8.76 4.40
C PHE A 41 -2.18 9.14 3.57
N GLY A 42 -2.20 8.88 2.27
CA GLY A 42 -1.16 9.33 1.34
C GLY A 42 -1.06 10.86 1.30
N PHE A 43 -2.19 11.55 1.18
CA PHE A 43 -2.25 13.01 1.26
C PHE A 43 -1.70 13.54 2.59
N PHE A 44 -2.09 12.91 3.71
CA PHE A 44 -1.59 13.26 5.03
C PHE A 44 -0.06 13.13 5.12
N ILE A 45 0.52 12.02 4.64
CA ILE A 45 1.98 11.82 4.64
C ILE A 45 2.70 12.87 3.80
N ILE A 46 2.15 13.22 2.62
CA ILE A 46 2.72 14.25 1.75
C ILE A 46 2.72 15.59 2.48
N LEU A 47 1.57 16.03 2.98
CA LEU A 47 1.43 17.28 3.74
C LEU A 47 2.34 17.31 4.97
N PHE A 48 2.47 16.18 5.67
CA PHE A 48 3.36 16.04 6.82
C PHE A 48 4.83 16.21 6.43
N ASN A 49 5.26 15.65 5.29
CA ASN A 49 6.60 15.86 4.74
C ASN A 49 6.87 17.33 4.43
N PHE A 50 5.92 17.99 3.76
CA PHE A 50 5.99 19.43 3.50
C PHE A 50 6.05 20.24 4.80
N GLY A 51 5.28 19.85 5.82
CA GLY A 51 5.29 20.47 7.14
C GLY A 51 6.65 20.37 7.83
N ILE A 52 7.28 19.18 7.81
CA ILE A 52 8.62 18.98 8.36
C ILE A 52 9.64 19.82 7.60
N ALA A 53 9.61 19.80 6.27
CA ALA A 53 10.50 20.61 5.44
C ALA A 53 10.36 22.10 5.76
N PHE A 54 9.14 22.59 5.95
CA PHE A 54 8.88 23.99 6.31
C PHE A 54 9.33 24.32 7.74
N LEU A 55 9.14 23.42 8.69
CA LEU A 55 9.56 23.61 10.09
C LEU A 55 11.09 23.66 10.20
N ILE A 56 11.79 22.74 9.53
CA ILE A 56 13.26 22.76 9.41
C ILE A 56 13.71 24.03 8.68
N GLY A 57 13.03 24.39 7.58
CA GLY A 57 13.35 25.60 6.83
C GLY A 57 13.21 26.87 7.65
N LYS A 58 12.16 26.98 8.47
CA LYS A 58 11.96 28.12 9.38
C LYS A 58 13.04 28.17 10.46
N ALA A 59 13.44 27.03 11.01
CA ALA A 59 14.50 26.95 12.03
C ALA A 59 15.87 27.36 11.47
N VAL A 60 16.16 27.05 10.20
CA VAL A 60 17.41 27.40 9.52
C VAL A 60 17.38 28.84 8.95
N GLY A 61 16.24 29.54 9.06
CA GLY A 61 16.10 30.94 8.62
C GLY A 61 15.75 31.09 7.14
N GLY A 62 15.40 30.01 6.44
CA GLY A 62 14.92 30.06 5.05
C GLY A 62 14.24 28.77 4.63
N THR A 63 13.00 28.87 4.15
CA THR A 63 12.19 27.72 3.70
C THR A 63 12.92 26.87 2.65
N SER A 64 13.68 27.52 1.75
CA SER A 64 14.48 26.84 0.72
C SER A 64 15.53 25.89 1.30
N TYR A 65 16.15 26.24 2.43
CA TYR A 65 17.13 25.38 3.10
C TYR A 65 16.47 24.15 3.72
N GLY A 66 15.22 24.27 4.18
CA GLY A 66 14.44 23.14 4.69
C GLY A 66 14.22 22.06 3.64
N PHE A 67 13.82 22.44 2.42
CA PHE A 67 13.70 21.50 1.31
C PHE A 67 15.04 20.90 0.89
N LEU A 68 16.13 21.69 0.87
CA LEU A 68 17.47 21.20 0.54
C LEU A 68 17.96 20.14 1.53
N ILE A 69 17.75 20.35 2.83
CA ILE A 69 18.15 19.40 3.88
C ILE A 69 17.35 18.10 3.74
N VAL A 70 16.04 18.18 3.53
CA VAL A 70 15.19 17.00 3.33
C VAL A 70 15.59 16.25 2.05
N ALA A 71 15.89 16.96 0.97
CA ALA A 71 16.38 16.35 -0.27
C ALA A 71 17.75 15.66 -0.09
N ALA A 72 18.69 16.29 0.62
CA ALA A 72 19.99 15.70 0.93
C ALA A 72 19.85 14.45 1.81
N PHE A 73 18.92 14.47 2.77
CA PHE A 73 18.61 13.30 3.61
C PHE A 73 18.07 12.14 2.77
N TYR A 74 17.11 12.38 1.88
CA TYR A 74 16.59 11.36 0.96
C TYR A 74 17.66 10.83 0.01
N PHE A 75 18.54 11.70 -0.50
CA PHE A 75 19.67 11.30 -1.34
C PHE A 75 20.66 10.41 -0.58
N LEU A 76 20.94 10.74 0.68
CA LEU A 76 21.84 9.96 1.54
C LEU A 76 21.26 8.58 1.84
N ILE A 77 19.95 8.48 2.12
CA ILE A 77 19.25 7.18 2.21
C ILE A 77 19.41 6.40 0.92
N MET A 78 19.22 7.03 -0.25
CA MET A 78 19.35 6.36 -1.53
C MET A 78 20.77 5.81 -1.75
N MET A 79 21.80 6.58 -1.39
CA MET A 79 23.20 6.12 -1.44
C MET A 79 23.43 4.92 -0.50
N ILE A 80 22.91 4.97 0.73
CA ILE A 80 22.98 3.85 1.68
C ILE A 80 22.28 2.61 1.11
N LEU A 81 21.10 2.75 0.52
CA LEU A 81 20.36 1.65 -0.09
C LEU A 81 21.12 1.04 -1.27
N MET A 82 21.84 1.83 -2.07
CA MET A 82 22.69 1.31 -3.14
C MET A 82 23.83 0.43 -2.61
N VAL A 83 24.50 0.86 -1.54
CA VAL A 83 25.58 0.09 -0.90
C VAL A 83 25.02 -1.17 -0.22
N CYS A 84 23.91 -1.03 0.50
CA CYS A 84 23.26 -2.12 1.21
C CYS A 84 22.40 -3.03 0.32
N LYS A 85 22.26 -2.74 -0.98
CA LYS A 85 21.39 -3.47 -1.91
C LYS A 85 21.60 -4.98 -1.83
N LYS A 86 22.85 -5.45 -1.87
CA LYS A 86 23.18 -6.88 -1.76
C LYS A 86 22.74 -7.47 -0.41
N LYS A 87 22.95 -6.73 0.68
CA LYS A 87 22.62 -7.17 2.04
C LYS A 87 21.10 -7.21 2.27
N ILE A 88 20.37 -6.22 1.77
CA ILE A 88 18.91 -6.13 1.86
C ILE A 88 18.25 -7.25 1.04
N VAL A 89 18.71 -7.49 -0.19
CA VAL A 89 18.16 -8.56 -1.05
C VAL A 89 18.36 -9.93 -0.41
N ASN A 90 19.57 -10.20 0.11
CA ASN A 90 19.83 -11.47 0.80
C ASN A 90 19.01 -11.61 2.08
N TYR A 91 18.86 -10.54 2.87
CA TYR A 91 18.04 -10.56 4.09
C TYR A 91 16.56 -10.83 3.79
N VAL A 92 15.99 -10.20 2.75
CA VAL A 92 14.62 -10.43 2.33
C VAL A 92 14.45 -11.85 1.80
N ALA A 93 15.40 -12.36 1.01
CA ALA A 93 15.37 -13.73 0.51
C ALA A 93 15.42 -14.76 1.66
N ASP A 94 16.30 -14.58 2.64
CA ASP A 94 16.39 -15.43 3.82
C ASP A 94 15.09 -15.40 4.64
N GLN A 95 14.46 -14.23 4.80
CA GLN A 95 13.16 -14.13 5.50
C GLN A 95 12.05 -14.87 4.75
N VAL A 96 11.99 -14.74 3.42
CA VAL A 96 11.01 -15.46 2.60
C VAL A 96 11.24 -16.98 2.68
N ILE A 97 12.49 -17.44 2.63
CA ILE A 97 12.84 -18.86 2.80
C ILE A 97 12.41 -19.36 4.19
N LYS A 98 12.64 -18.56 5.24
CA LYS A 98 12.24 -18.91 6.61
C LYS A 98 10.72 -18.98 6.79
N PHE A 99 9.98 -18.11 6.11
CA PHE A 99 8.52 -18.12 6.08
C PHE A 99 7.94 -19.32 5.30
N LEU A 100 8.66 -19.83 4.30
CA LEU A 100 8.21 -20.96 3.46
C LEU A 100 8.55 -22.34 4.06
N ASN A 101 9.57 -22.40 4.93
CA ASN A 101 10.01 -23.61 5.60
C ASN A 101 9.32 -23.83 6.97
N HIS A 102 8.20 -23.14 7.21
CA HIS A 102 7.30 -23.32 8.33
C HIS A 102 5.89 -23.54 7.79
#